data_AF-W1Y026-F1
#
_entry.id   AF-W1Y026-F1
#
_cell.length_a   1.000
_cell.length_b   1.000
_cell.length_c   1.000
_cell.angle_alpha   90.00
_cell.angle_beta   90.00
_cell.angle_gamma   90.00
#
_symmetry.space_group_name_H-M   'P 1'
#
loop_
_entity.id
_entity.type
_entity.pdbx_description
1 polymer ?
#
loop_
_entity_poly.entity_id
_entity_poly.type
_entity_poly.pdbx_seq_one_letter_code
_entity_poly.pdbx_strand_id
1 'polypeptide(L)'
;ALTAMIKKFWDTQDDEESTVTTEENSKSEALLDIPMLEQYLELVGPKLITDGLAVFEKMMPGYVSVLESNLTAQDKKGIVEEGHKIKGAAGSVGLRHLQQLGQQIQSPDLPAWEDN
;
A
#
# COMPACT_ATOMS: atom_id res chain seq x y z
N ALA A 1 -8.44 -2.43 -14.86
CA ALA A 1 -9.52 -1.98 -13.95
C ALA A 1 -9.07 -1.81 -12.48
N LEU A 2 -7.77 -1.83 -12.16
CA LEU A 2 -7.25 -1.50 -10.82
C LEU A 2 -6.85 -0.01 -10.68
N THR A 3 -6.30 0.57 -11.76
CA THR A 3 -5.82 1.96 -11.83
C THR A 3 -6.92 3.00 -11.59
N ALA A 4 -8.17 2.68 -11.96
CA ALA A 4 -9.32 3.55 -11.74
C ALA A 4 -9.76 3.60 -10.27
N MET A 5 -9.54 2.52 -9.49
CA MET A 5 -9.84 2.50 -8.06
C MET A 5 -8.84 3.34 -7.27
N ILE A 6 -7.55 3.27 -7.62
CA ILE A 6 -6.49 4.05 -6.95
C ILE A 6 -6.71 5.56 -7.17
N LYS A 7 -7.11 5.97 -8.38
CA LYS A 7 -7.35 7.38 -8.71
C LYS A 7 -8.56 7.97 -7.99
N LYS A 8 -9.62 7.18 -7.76
CA LYS A 8 -10.84 7.64 -7.10
C LYS A 8 -10.63 7.97 -5.61
N PHE A 9 -9.64 7.37 -4.97
CA PHE A 9 -9.32 7.62 -3.56
C PHE A 9 -8.23 8.68 -3.37
N TRP A 10 -7.48 9.00 -4.42
CA TRP A 10 -6.40 10.00 -4.38
C TRP A 10 -6.91 11.45 -4.54
N ASP A 11 -8.05 11.65 -5.20
CA ASP A 11 -8.56 12.98 -5.57
C ASP A 11 -9.49 13.61 -4.51
N THR A 12 -9.73 12.93 -3.39
CA THR A 12 -10.59 13.43 -2.31
C THR A 12 -9.73 14.06 -1.21
N GLN A 13 -9.19 15.24 -1.50
CA GLN A 13 -8.76 16.19 -0.48
C GLN A 13 -9.62 17.45 -0.62
N ASP A 14 -10.65 17.54 0.21
CA ASP A 14 -10.89 18.66 1.13
C ASP A 14 -12.32 18.56 1.68
N ASP A 15 -12.45 18.96 2.95
CA ASP A 15 -13.66 19.09 3.75
C ASP A 15 -14.29 17.81 4.33
N GLU A 16 -14.03 17.55 5.62
CA GLU A 16 -15.03 17.35 6.68
C GLU A 16 -14.32 16.96 7.99
N GLU A 17 -14.00 17.97 8.79
CA GLU A 17 -13.78 17.84 10.23
C GLU A 17 -15.14 17.55 10.90
N SER A 18 -15.20 16.54 11.77
CA SER A 18 -16.33 16.16 12.66
C SER A 18 -17.43 15.25 12.09
N THR A 19 -17.22 13.94 12.13
CA THR A 19 -18.17 12.95 12.71
C THR A 19 -17.53 11.55 12.70
N VAL A 20 -16.60 11.29 13.64
CA VAL A 20 -15.98 9.96 13.78
C VAL A 20 -17.04 8.97 14.26
N THR A 21 -17.61 8.23 13.32
CA THR A 21 -18.59 7.16 13.54
C THR A 21 -17.88 5.80 13.49
N THR A 22 -18.42 4.82 14.21
CA THR A 22 -17.88 3.46 14.41
C THR A 22 -17.51 2.73 13.11
N GLU A 23 -18.04 3.15 11.96
CA GLU A 23 -17.73 2.60 10.63
C GLU A 23 -16.36 3.02 10.08
N GLU A 24 -15.83 4.19 10.45
CA GLU A 24 -14.50 4.65 10.01
C GLU A 24 -13.37 3.87 10.69
N ASN A 25 -13.59 3.44 11.93
CA ASN A 25 -12.61 2.66 12.67
C ASN A 25 -12.39 1.29 11.99
N SER A 26 -13.47 0.62 11.58
CA SER A 26 -13.38 -0.67 10.87
C SER A 26 -12.69 -0.57 9.50
N LYS A 27 -12.84 0.55 8.78
CA LYS A 27 -12.11 0.76 7.52
C LYS A 27 -10.63 1.06 7.77
N SER A 28 -10.31 1.81 8.81
CA SER A 28 -8.94 2.13 9.19
C SER A 28 -8.18 0.87 9.61
N GLU A 29 -8.79 -0.02 10.39
CA GLU A 29 -8.23 -1.33 10.77
C GLU A 29 -8.00 -2.29 9.58
N ALA A 30 -8.77 -2.13 8.51
CA ALA A 30 -8.62 -2.90 7.28
C ALA A 30 -7.48 -2.38 6.39
N LEU A 31 -7.25 -1.06 6.39
CA LEU A 31 -6.26 -0.41 5.55
C LEU A 31 -4.89 -0.29 6.21
N LEU A 32 -4.88 -0.08 7.52
CA LEU A 32 -3.70 0.23 8.32
C LEU A 32 -3.44 -0.87 9.36
N ASP A 33 -2.17 -1.07 9.68
CA ASP A 33 -1.78 -1.90 10.82
C ASP A 33 -1.78 -1.04 12.09
N ILE A 34 -2.97 -0.85 12.67
CA ILE A 34 -3.17 -0.01 13.85
C ILE A 34 -2.27 -0.44 15.02
N PRO A 35 -2.19 -1.74 15.40
CA PRO A 35 -1.31 -2.17 16.48
C PRO A 35 0.17 -1.83 16.24
N MET A 36 0.64 -2.00 15.01
CA MET A 36 2.02 -1.65 14.63
C MET A 36 2.25 -0.14 14.72
N LEU A 37 1.33 0.67 14.19
CA LEU A 37 1.44 2.13 14.20
C LEU A 37 1.39 2.72 15.61
N GLU A 38 0.54 2.20 16.49
CA GLU A 38 0.49 2.57 17.91
C GLU A 38 1.84 2.28 18.59
N GLN A 39 2.38 1.08 18.39
CA GLN A 39 3.69 0.72 18.94
C GLN A 39 4.81 1.61 18.39
N TYR A 40 4.77 1.96 17.10
CA TYR A 40 5.73 2.90 16.50
C TYR A 40 5.60 4.30 17.10
N LEU A 41 4.38 4.80 17.31
CA LEU A 41 4.15 6.10 17.96
C LEU A 41 4.74 6.14 19.37
N GLU A 42 4.59 5.07 20.15
CA GLU A 42 5.15 4.98 21.51
C GLU A 42 6.67 4.93 21.54
N LEU A 43 7.29 4.18 20.61
CA LEU A 43 8.74 3.92 20.63
C LEU A 43 9.58 5.03 20.00
N VAL A 44 9.10 5.62 18.90
CA VAL A 44 9.90 6.55 18.07
C VAL A 44 9.18 7.87 17.78
N GLY A 45 7.89 7.97 18.08
CA GLY A 45 7.08 9.16 17.85
C GLY A 45 6.58 9.31 16.41
N PRO A 46 5.65 10.25 16.17
CA PRO A 46 4.93 10.40 14.89
C PRO A 46 5.84 10.81 13.73
N LYS A 47 6.95 11.50 14.02
CA LYS A 47 7.83 12.05 12.98
C LYS A 47 8.40 10.97 12.06
N LEU A 48 8.77 9.81 12.61
CA LEU A 48 9.34 8.73 11.80
C LEU A 48 8.32 8.15 10.83
N ILE A 49 7.06 8.03 11.26
CA ILE A 49 5.95 7.55 10.43
C ILE A 49 5.69 8.54 9.29
N THR A 50 5.61 9.84 9.59
CA THR A 50 5.38 10.87 8.57
C THR A 50 6.53 10.99 7.58
N ASP A 51 7.78 10.91 8.06
CA ASP A 51 8.96 10.96 7.20
C ASP A 51 9.03 9.70 6.29
N GLY A 52 8.74 8.53 6.85
CA GLY A 52 8.64 7.27 6.10
C GLY A 52 7.53 7.30 5.05
N LEU A 53 6.36 7.81 5.40
CA LEU A 53 5.23 7.97 4.48
C LEU A 53 5.57 8.93 3.34
N ALA A 54 6.21 10.06 3.62
CA ALA A 54 6.63 11.01 2.59
C ALA A 54 7.67 10.43 1.62
N VAL A 55 8.55 9.54 2.08
CA VAL A 55 9.47 8.79 1.21
C VAL A 55 8.68 7.76 0.38
N PHE A 56 7.76 7.03 1.00
CA PHE A 56 6.92 6.05 0.31
C PHE A 56 6.12 6.69 -0.84
N GLU A 57 5.46 7.83 -0.59
CA GLU A 57 4.71 8.57 -1.60
C GLU A 57 5.56 8.98 -2.81
N LYS A 58 6.81 9.40 -2.58
CA LYS A 58 7.74 9.75 -3.67
C LYS A 58 8.17 8.54 -4.50
N MET A 59 8.29 7.38 -3.87
CA MET A 59 8.77 6.16 -4.52
C MET A 59 7.66 5.38 -5.22
N MET A 60 6.41 5.48 -4.74
CA MET A 60 5.29 4.67 -5.22
C MET A 60 5.02 4.80 -6.73
N PRO A 61 5.07 5.99 -7.36
CA PRO A 61 4.90 6.10 -8.82
C PRO A 61 5.96 5.30 -9.60
N GLY A 62 7.19 5.24 -9.08
CA GLY A 62 8.27 4.45 -9.66
C GLY A 62 7.98 2.95 -9.58
N TYR A 63 7.56 2.46 -8.40
CA TYR A 63 7.20 1.06 -8.22
C TYR A 63 6.06 0.62 -9.16
N VAL A 64 5.01 1.43 -9.27
CA VAL A 64 3.88 1.15 -10.16
C VAL A 64 4.32 1.13 -11.63
N SER A 65 5.14 2.09 -12.05
CA SER A 65 5.63 2.15 -13.44
C SER A 65 6.48 0.92 -13.81
N VAL A 66 7.35 0.45 -12.91
CA VAL A 66 8.15 -0.77 -13.13
C VAL A 66 7.25 -2.00 -13.16
N LEU A 67 6.27 -2.09 -12.25
CA LEU A 67 5.32 -3.19 -12.21
C LEU A 67 4.51 -3.28 -13.52
N GLU A 68 3.98 -2.17 -14.02
CA GLU A 68 3.25 -2.09 -15.29
C GLU A 68 4.12 -2.47 -16.50
N SER A 69 5.38 -2.05 -16.49
CA SER A 69 6.36 -2.44 -17.51
C SER A 69 6.59 -3.96 -17.52
N ASN A 70 6.80 -4.56 -16.34
CA ASN A 70 7.02 -6.00 -16.21
C ASN A 70 5.77 -6.81 -16.60
N LEU A 71 4.58 -6.31 -16.28
CA LEU A 71 3.31 -6.91 -16.71
C LEU A 71 3.17 -6.90 -18.23
N THR A 72 3.50 -5.78 -18.87
CA THR A 72 3.47 -5.64 -20.34
C THR A 72 4.48 -6.58 -21.01
N ALA A 73 5.65 -6.76 -20.40
CA ALA A 73 6.68 -7.67 -20.88
C ALA A 73 6.43 -9.15 -20.53
N GLN A 74 5.37 -9.46 -19.79
CA GLN A 74 5.10 -10.77 -19.19
C GLN A 74 6.28 -11.32 -18.38
N ASP A 75 7.09 -10.44 -17.79
CA ASP A 75 8.23 -10.82 -16.96
C ASP A 75 7.77 -11.16 -15.54
N LYS A 76 7.42 -12.43 -15.33
CA LYS A 76 6.97 -12.96 -14.04
C LYS A 76 7.98 -12.70 -12.92
N LYS A 77 9.28 -12.82 -13.22
CA LYS A 77 10.32 -12.63 -12.20
C LYS A 77 10.37 -11.16 -11.79
N GLY A 78 10.35 -10.25 -12.77
CA GLY A 78 10.29 -8.82 -12.51
C GLY A 78 9.04 -8.40 -11.72
N ILE A 79 7.87 -8.97 -12.02
CA ILE A 79 6.63 -8.72 -11.27
C ILE A 79 6.78 -9.13 -9.80
N VAL A 80 7.32 -10.34 -9.56
CA VAL A 80 7.51 -10.86 -8.19
C VAL A 80 8.51 -10.03 -7.39
N GLU A 81 9.62 -9.64 -8.00
CA GLU A 81 10.63 -8.78 -7.38
C GLU A 81 10.07 -7.39 -7.04
N GLU A 82 9.26 -6.81 -7.93
CA GLU A 82 8.63 -5.52 -7.69
C GLU A 82 7.55 -5.60 -6.61
N GLY A 83 6.75 -6.67 -6.60
CA GLY A 83 5.80 -6.98 -5.53
C GLY A 83 6.47 -7.09 -4.16
N HIS A 84 7.67 -7.69 -4.09
CA HIS A 84 8.46 -7.77 -2.87
C HIS A 84 8.86 -6.38 -2.33
N LYS A 85 9.31 -5.49 -3.23
CA LYS A 85 9.67 -4.11 -2.85
C LYS A 85 8.47 -3.33 -2.34
N ILE A 86 7.35 -3.39 -3.06
CA ILE A 86 6.10 -2.71 -2.67
C ILE A 86 5.62 -3.23 -1.31
N LYS A 87 5.62 -4.55 -1.11
CA LYS A 87 5.25 -5.17 0.17
C LYS A 87 6.12 -4.65 1.32
N GLY A 88 7.45 -4.66 1.15
CA GLY A 88 8.39 -4.22 2.17
C GLY A 88 8.20 -2.74 2.50
N ALA A 89 8.12 -1.90 1.48
CA ALA A 89 7.93 -0.46 1.63
C ALA A 89 6.60 -0.13 2.33
N ALA A 90 5.48 -0.70 1.87
CA ALA A 90 4.17 -0.49 2.47
C ALA A 90 4.09 -1.00 3.91
N GLY A 91 4.67 -2.18 4.19
CA GLY A 91 4.71 -2.75 5.52
C GLY A 91 5.52 -1.90 6.51
N SER A 92 6.57 -1.21 6.05
CA SER A 92 7.40 -0.37 6.91
C SER A 92 6.70 0.90 7.42
N VAL A 93 5.64 1.35 6.73
CA VAL A 93 4.85 2.53 7.08
C VAL A 93 3.43 2.18 7.55
N GLY A 94 3.17 0.90 7.85
CA GLY A 94 1.88 0.45 8.40
C GLY A 94 0.72 0.37 7.39
N LEU A 95 1.00 0.42 6.09
CA LEU A 95 -0.02 0.32 5.03
C LEU A 95 -0.36 -1.16 4.76
N ARG A 96 -1.19 -1.74 5.65
CA ARG A 96 -1.57 -3.16 5.66
C ARG A 96 -2.14 -3.63 4.34
N HIS A 97 -3.06 -2.87 3.75
CA HIS A 97 -3.71 -3.28 2.50
C HIS A 97 -2.69 -3.38 1.34
N LEU A 98 -1.83 -2.38 1.19
CA LEU A 98 -0.79 -2.39 0.16
C LEU A 98 0.24 -3.49 0.39
N GLN A 99 0.57 -3.78 1.66
CA GLN A 99 1.42 -4.90 2.02
C GLN A 99 0.80 -6.25 1.59
N GLN A 100 -0.52 -6.42 1.77
CA GLN A 100 -1.26 -7.59 1.32
C GLN A 100 -1.30 -7.71 -0.20
N LEU A 101 -1.51 -6.60 -0.92
CA LEU A 101 -1.44 -6.59 -2.39
C LEU A 101 -0.03 -6.97 -2.88
N GLY A 102 1.01 -6.38 -2.29
CA GLY A 102 2.40 -6.73 -2.59
C GLY A 102 2.67 -8.22 -2.35
N GLN A 103 2.13 -8.80 -1.27
CA GLN A 103 2.20 -10.24 -1.00
C GLN A 103 1.56 -11.08 -2.13
N GLN A 104 0.37 -10.69 -2.62
CA GLN A 104 -0.30 -11.40 -3.72
C GLN A 104 0.53 -11.30 -5.02
N ILE A 105 1.03 -10.10 -5.34
CA ILE A 105 1.88 -9.87 -6.52
C ILE A 105 3.15 -10.72 -6.45
N GLN A 106 3.80 -10.85 -5.30
CA GLN A 106 5.02 -11.67 -5.17
C GLN A 106 4.78 -13.18 -5.04
N SER A 107 3.53 -13.67 -5.15
CA SER A 107 3.18 -15.09 -4.91
C SER A 107 2.67 -15.74 -6.21
N PRO A 108 3.56 -16.06 -7.17
CA PRO A 108 3.19 -16.58 -8.48
C PRO A 108 2.53 -17.97 -8.43
N ASP A 109 2.64 -18.66 -7.31
CA ASP A 109 2.03 -19.97 -7.06
C ASP A 109 0.54 -19.87 -6.69
N LEU A 110 -0.01 -18.67 -6.52
CA LEU A 110 -1.43 -18.49 -6.23
C LEU A 110 -2.29 -18.85 -7.46
N PRO A 111 -3.45 -19.49 -7.27
CA PRO A 111 -4.40 -19.72 -8.36
C PRO A 111 -4.80 -18.39 -9.01
N ALA A 112 -4.88 -18.36 -10.35
CA ALA A 112 -5.27 -17.18 -11.12
C ALA A 112 -4.38 -15.93 -10.87
N TRP A 113 -3.12 -16.12 -10.48
CA TRP A 113 -2.18 -15.02 -10.24
C TRP A 113 -2.00 -14.10 -11.46
N GLU A 114 -2.07 -14.65 -12.68
CA GLU A 114 -1.98 -13.87 -13.92
C GLU A 114 -3.26 -13.07 -14.23
N ASP A 115 -4.38 -13.40 -13.58
CA ASP A 115 -5.69 -12.75 -13.80
C ASP A 115 -5.95 -11.60 -12.80
N ASN A 116 -5.03 -11.37 -11.84
CA ASN A 116 -5.13 -10.35 -10.78
C ASN A 116 -4.69 -8.95 -11.23
#